data_AF-A0A7W7SVW0-F1
#
_entry.id   AF-A0A7W7SVW0-F1
#
_cell.length_a   1.000
_cell.length_b   1.000
_cell.length_c   1.000
_cell.angle_alpha   90.00
_cell.angle_beta   90.00
_cell.angle_gamma   90.00
#
_symmetry.space_group_name_H-M   'P 1'
#
loop_
_entity.id
_entity.type
_entity.pdbx_description
1 polymer ?
#
loop_
_entity_poly.entity_id
_entity_poly.type
_entity_poly.pdbx_seq_one_letter_code
_entity_poly.pdbx_strand_id
1 'polypeptide(L)'
;MTGHLADERLRTFGQPARITVWPPGDSLLCMGDAEVRLRIVARDDAFVVEKQDRGGAWCWLLTSEWLDVARRYLLWEIGGWVEAAAGRRPGRTRADEPLRDGFTLTDLGPSGFLLSWTESAGERSARLLRGLGPSKTIRFARFADAAEETIVRRFGAAGASSELMRARAQQRSSRDPASTGNERAAVAELGRLLREELPPDADRITLRAIVLTSVGASTMTVRRADGMRELVQGREAVVTDAVATLRKAAYLTDLGTWFGLEMTVTSAGDLTTRFNHDDEPDWGPVSVDPIAYVMDQRRYPRSETAQPQWLRDHLAEGRVRLHQRLVDWGSELFHRIAPGVVLDQHPLPEDDAVVVVHPVRGGGSIYVAPDESVLFMASAVPPHQALEMFRSGRRTPVERFGASRPAAAGGG
;
A
#
# COMPACT_ATOMS: atom_id res chain seq x y z
N MET A 1 -21.39 -33.89 9.58
CA MET A 1 -21.48 -33.22 8.27
C MET A 1 -20.07 -32.90 7.78
N THR A 2 -19.46 -33.80 7.03
CA THR A 2 -18.13 -33.61 6.41
C THR A 2 -18.30 -32.77 5.14
N GLY A 3 -18.57 -31.48 5.29
CA GLY A 3 -18.38 -30.52 4.21
C GLY A 3 -16.90 -30.43 3.88
N HIS A 4 -16.53 -30.44 2.60
CA HIS A 4 -15.14 -30.34 2.15
C HIS A 4 -14.44 -29.12 2.79
N LEU A 5 -13.58 -29.35 3.79
CA LEU A 5 -12.89 -28.28 4.54
C LEU A 5 -11.78 -27.64 3.70
N ALA A 6 -11.27 -28.32 2.67
CA ALA A 6 -10.48 -27.72 1.59
C ALA A 6 -11.31 -27.65 0.29
N ASP A 7 -11.95 -26.51 0.08
CA ASP A 7 -12.72 -26.20 -1.13
C ASP A 7 -11.79 -25.93 -2.33
N GLU A 8 -12.33 -25.99 -3.55
CA GLU A 8 -11.67 -25.73 -4.83
C GLU A 8 -10.86 -24.42 -4.82
N ARG A 9 -11.33 -23.40 -4.10
CA ARG A 9 -10.63 -22.12 -3.92
C ARG A 9 -9.22 -22.28 -3.32
N LEU A 10 -9.08 -23.05 -2.24
CA LEU A 10 -7.78 -23.31 -1.60
C LEU A 10 -6.85 -24.05 -2.55
N ARG A 11 -7.40 -24.96 -3.38
CA ARG A 11 -6.65 -25.71 -4.38
C ARG A 11 -6.11 -24.76 -5.46
N THR A 12 -6.99 -23.98 -6.07
CA THR A 12 -6.65 -23.04 -7.14
C THR A 12 -5.64 -22.00 -6.66
N PHE A 13 -5.80 -21.49 -5.44
CA PHE A 13 -4.88 -20.52 -4.87
C PHE A 13 -3.46 -21.08 -4.62
N GLY A 14 -3.34 -22.34 -4.20
CA GLY A 14 -2.06 -22.99 -3.93
C GLY A 14 -1.30 -23.52 -5.16
N GLN A 15 -1.97 -23.67 -6.31
CA GLN A 15 -1.40 -24.24 -7.54
C GLN A 15 -0.07 -23.59 -7.98
N PRO A 16 0.10 -22.25 -7.96
CA PRO A 16 1.37 -21.62 -8.36
C PRO A 16 2.57 -22.07 -7.53
N ALA A 17 2.33 -22.44 -6.26
CA ALA A 17 3.35 -22.98 -5.36
C ALA A 17 3.45 -24.52 -5.40
N ARG A 18 2.87 -25.16 -6.42
CA ARG A 18 2.77 -26.62 -6.57
C ARG A 18 2.10 -27.30 -5.36
N ILE A 19 1.17 -26.59 -4.70
CA ILE A 19 0.38 -27.15 -3.62
C ILE A 19 -0.78 -27.94 -4.24
N THR A 20 -0.88 -29.21 -3.89
CA THR A 20 -1.89 -30.14 -4.42
C THR A 20 -2.74 -30.72 -3.29
N VAL A 21 -3.90 -31.29 -3.63
CA VAL A 21 -4.72 -32.02 -2.65
C VAL A 21 -4.37 -33.50 -2.68
N TRP A 22 -4.19 -34.12 -1.50
CA TRP A 22 -3.73 -35.50 -1.39
C TRP A 22 -4.37 -36.28 -0.23
N PRO A 23 -5.07 -37.40 -0.42
CA PRO A 23 -5.51 -37.96 -1.69
C PRO A 23 -6.61 -37.09 -2.33
N PRO A 24 -6.87 -37.25 -3.65
CA PRO A 24 -7.95 -36.54 -4.34
C PRO A 24 -9.28 -36.71 -3.61
N GLY A 25 -9.86 -35.61 -3.11
CA GLY A 25 -11.14 -35.61 -2.37
C GLY A 25 -11.01 -35.27 -0.88
N ASP A 26 -9.80 -35.22 -0.33
CA ASP A 26 -9.56 -34.90 1.08
C ASP A 26 -9.25 -33.40 1.32
N SER A 27 -9.13 -33.00 2.58
CA SER A 27 -8.84 -31.63 3.04
C SER A 27 -7.35 -31.34 3.24
N LEU A 28 -6.49 -32.22 2.72
CA LEU A 28 -5.05 -32.19 2.91
C LEU A 28 -4.37 -31.47 1.74
N LEU A 29 -3.70 -30.35 2.03
CA LEU A 29 -2.82 -29.64 1.10
C LEU A 29 -1.39 -30.17 1.23
N CYS A 30 -0.76 -30.46 0.10
CA CYS A 30 0.56 -31.09 0.02
C CYS A 30 1.49 -30.23 -0.84
N MET A 31 2.66 -29.86 -0.30
CA MET A 31 3.71 -29.13 -1.02
C MET A 31 4.95 -30.00 -1.23
N GLY A 32 5.57 -29.87 -2.42
CA GLY A 32 6.71 -30.69 -2.82
C GLY A 32 6.30 -32.15 -2.91
N ASP A 33 7.24 -33.06 -3.11
CA ASP A 33 6.99 -34.51 -3.09
C ASP A 33 6.62 -35.01 -1.66
N ALA A 34 5.51 -34.49 -1.11
CA ALA A 34 5.01 -34.69 0.26
C ALA A 34 5.91 -34.17 1.40
N GLU A 35 6.67 -33.10 1.15
CA GLU A 35 7.57 -32.52 2.16
C GLU A 35 6.81 -31.77 3.27
N VAL A 36 5.70 -31.10 2.93
CA VAL A 36 4.85 -30.41 3.91
C VAL A 36 3.38 -30.72 3.62
N ARG A 37 2.64 -31.08 4.66
CA ARG A 37 1.19 -31.31 4.59
C ARG A 37 0.46 -30.41 5.57
N LEU A 38 -0.65 -29.84 5.12
CA LEU A 38 -1.53 -28.99 5.93
C LEU A 38 -2.97 -29.48 5.83
N ARG A 39 -3.74 -29.38 6.92
CA ARG A 39 -5.17 -29.68 6.90
C ARG A 39 -5.93 -28.88 7.95
N ILE A 40 -7.24 -28.76 7.75
CA ILE A 40 -8.18 -28.32 8.79
C ILE A 40 -8.91 -29.55 9.31
N VAL A 41 -8.95 -29.74 10.62
CA VAL A 41 -9.65 -30.83 11.30
C VAL A 41 -10.65 -30.25 12.28
N ALA A 42 -11.91 -30.70 12.21
CA ALA A 42 -12.88 -30.42 13.26
C ALA A 42 -12.59 -31.33 14.47
N ARG A 43 -12.42 -30.74 15.66
CA ARG A 43 -12.24 -31.45 16.93
C ARG A 43 -13.11 -30.79 18.00
N ASP A 44 -13.99 -31.59 18.59
CA ASP A 44 -14.95 -31.12 19.60
C ASP A 44 -15.73 -29.90 19.07
N ASP A 45 -15.52 -28.74 19.67
CA ASP A 45 -16.16 -27.47 19.34
C ASP A 45 -15.24 -26.49 18.57
N ALA A 46 -14.16 -26.99 17.96
CA ALA A 46 -13.18 -26.15 17.26
C ALA A 46 -12.68 -26.72 15.93
N PHE A 47 -12.14 -25.84 15.10
CA PHE A 47 -11.40 -26.13 13.88
C PHE A 47 -9.92 -25.92 14.13
N VAL A 48 -9.14 -26.97 13.87
CA VAL A 48 -7.69 -27.01 14.09
C VAL A 48 -6.97 -27.06 12.75
N VAL A 49 -6.10 -26.08 12.51
CA VAL A 49 -5.15 -26.12 11.40
C VAL A 49 -3.93 -26.92 11.84
N GLU A 50 -3.62 -28.01 11.17
CA GLU A 50 -2.47 -28.86 11.47
C GLU A 50 -1.45 -28.88 10.34
N LYS A 51 -0.18 -29.04 10.70
CA LYS A 51 0.96 -29.16 9.81
C LYS A 51 1.73 -30.45 10.11
N GLN A 52 2.21 -31.10 9.06
CA GLN A 52 3.12 -32.23 9.13
C GLN A 52 4.30 -31.97 8.19
N ASP A 53 5.52 -31.99 8.73
CA ASP A 53 6.75 -31.84 7.98
C ASP A 53 7.40 -33.22 7.76
N ARG A 54 7.69 -33.57 6.50
CA ARG A 54 8.42 -34.76 6.05
C ARG A 54 7.96 -36.08 6.69
N GLY A 55 6.64 -36.24 6.86
CA GLY A 55 6.05 -37.43 7.47
C GLY A 55 6.23 -37.54 8.99
N GLY A 56 6.69 -36.48 9.66
CA GLY A 56 6.80 -36.41 11.12
C GLY A 56 5.45 -36.35 11.84
N ALA A 57 5.44 -36.05 13.14
CA ALA A 57 4.21 -35.90 13.90
C ALA A 57 3.40 -34.67 13.41
N TRP A 58 2.08 -34.78 13.48
CA TRP A 58 1.18 -33.64 13.27
C TRP A 58 1.34 -32.63 14.41
N CYS A 59 1.57 -31.37 14.06
CA CYS A 59 1.52 -30.25 15.00
C CYS A 59 0.38 -29.31 14.63
N TRP A 60 -0.39 -28.86 15.61
CA TRP A 60 -1.39 -27.84 15.37
C TRP A 60 -0.71 -26.47 15.27
N LEU A 61 -1.16 -25.63 14.35
CA LEU A 61 -0.68 -24.27 14.16
C LEU A 61 -1.64 -23.25 14.79
N LEU A 62 -2.95 -23.48 14.58
CA LEU A 62 -4.03 -22.62 15.04
C LEU A 62 -5.24 -23.48 15.42
N THR A 63 -5.98 -23.05 16.44
CA THR A 63 -7.32 -23.54 16.77
C THR A 63 -8.28 -22.37 16.93
N SER A 64 -9.52 -22.53 16.45
CA SER A 64 -10.56 -21.52 16.52
C SER A 64 -11.95 -22.16 16.47
N GLU A 65 -12.95 -21.58 17.11
CA GLU A 65 -14.35 -22.05 17.04
C GLU A 65 -14.98 -21.81 15.66
N TRP A 66 -14.33 -21.00 14.83
CA TRP A 66 -14.87 -20.55 13.54
C TRP A 66 -14.06 -21.11 12.37
N LEU A 67 -14.76 -21.81 11.47
CA LEU A 67 -14.16 -22.43 10.29
C LEU A 67 -13.51 -21.40 9.35
N ASP A 68 -14.15 -20.25 9.15
CA ASP A 68 -13.64 -19.20 8.29
C ASP A 68 -12.35 -18.59 8.85
N VAL A 69 -12.19 -18.50 10.17
CA VAL A 69 -10.91 -18.11 10.80
C VAL A 69 -9.80 -19.12 10.48
N ALA A 70 -10.08 -20.43 10.61
CA ALA A 70 -9.13 -21.47 10.25
C ALA A 70 -8.75 -21.44 8.75
N ARG A 71 -9.72 -21.15 7.87
CA ARG A 71 -9.49 -20.99 6.42
C ARG A 71 -8.66 -19.76 6.09
N ARG A 72 -8.96 -18.59 6.69
CA ARG A 72 -8.17 -17.36 6.53
C ARG A 72 -6.72 -17.58 6.95
N TYR A 73 -6.50 -18.27 8.08
CA TYR A 73 -5.14 -18.63 8.51
C TYR A 73 -4.42 -19.52 7.51
N LEU A 74 -5.10 -20.55 7.01
CA LEU A 74 -4.51 -21.46 6.03
C LEU A 74 -4.15 -20.74 4.72
N LEU A 75 -5.03 -19.86 4.22
CA LEU A 75 -4.77 -19.00 3.06
C LEU A 75 -3.56 -18.08 3.30
N TRP A 76 -3.49 -17.46 4.46
CA TRP A 76 -2.36 -16.61 4.83
C TRP A 76 -1.04 -17.40 4.92
N GLU A 77 -1.06 -18.58 5.54
CA GLU A 77 0.12 -19.44 5.69
C GLU A 77 0.66 -19.88 4.33
N ILE A 78 -0.21 -20.35 3.42
CA ILE A 78 0.21 -20.79 2.09
C ILE A 78 0.47 -19.62 1.14
N GLY A 79 -0.11 -18.45 1.41
CA GLY A 79 0.07 -17.24 0.61
C GLY A 79 1.53 -16.78 0.54
N GLY A 80 2.29 -16.92 1.63
CA GLY A 80 3.73 -16.64 1.62
C GLY A 80 4.51 -17.55 0.66
N TRP A 81 4.04 -18.78 0.45
CA TRP A 81 4.63 -19.72 -0.50
C TRP A 81 4.24 -19.41 -1.94
N VAL A 82 2.99 -19.00 -2.16
CA VAL A 82 2.51 -18.50 -3.46
C VAL A 82 3.30 -17.27 -3.88
N GLU A 83 3.58 -16.35 -2.95
CA GLU A 83 4.47 -15.20 -3.18
C GLU A 83 5.89 -15.63 -3.55
N ALA A 84 6.48 -16.54 -2.76
CA ALA A 84 7.83 -17.01 -3.00
C ALA A 84 7.96 -17.70 -4.38
N ALA A 85 6.98 -18.53 -4.75
CA ALA A 85 6.93 -19.17 -6.06
C ALA A 85 6.79 -18.16 -7.20
N ALA A 86 6.15 -17.01 -6.94
CA ALA A 86 6.05 -15.88 -7.87
C ALA A 86 7.32 -14.99 -7.88
N GLY A 87 8.39 -15.36 -7.18
CA GLY A 87 9.61 -14.56 -7.07
C GLY A 87 9.48 -13.32 -6.20
N ARG A 88 8.39 -13.20 -5.43
CA ARG A 88 8.15 -12.10 -4.49
C ARG A 88 8.72 -12.42 -3.11
N ARG A 89 9.07 -11.38 -2.35
CA ARG A 89 9.48 -11.54 -0.95
C ARG A 89 8.23 -11.54 -0.06
N PRO A 90 8.06 -12.55 0.82
CA PRO A 90 7.04 -12.49 1.85
C PRO A 90 7.20 -11.23 2.69
N GLY A 91 6.09 -10.55 2.99
CA GLY A 91 6.10 -9.37 3.86
C GLY A 91 6.83 -9.66 5.18
N ARG A 92 7.81 -8.81 5.52
CA ARG A 92 8.55 -8.91 6.79
C ARG A 92 7.92 -7.98 7.81
N THR A 93 7.09 -8.52 8.68
CA THR A 93 6.61 -7.82 9.88
C THR A 93 7.58 -8.05 11.03
N ARG A 94 7.86 -7.00 11.80
CA ARG A 94 8.73 -7.11 12.97
C ARG A 94 7.94 -7.65 14.17
N ALA A 95 8.65 -8.23 15.14
CA ALA A 95 8.03 -8.86 16.32
C ALA A 95 7.39 -7.85 17.29
N ASP A 96 7.79 -6.59 17.20
CA ASP A 96 7.52 -5.46 18.09
C ASP A 96 6.44 -4.51 17.57
N GLU A 97 5.79 -4.84 16.46
CA GLU A 97 4.77 -3.99 15.87
C GLU A 97 3.47 -4.02 16.71
N PRO A 98 2.84 -2.86 16.98
CA PRO A 98 1.59 -2.82 17.71
C PRO A 98 0.46 -3.49 16.93
N LEU A 99 -0.48 -4.09 17.65
CA LEU A 99 -1.70 -4.63 17.05
C LEU A 99 -2.60 -3.49 16.58
N ARG A 100 -3.42 -3.77 15.56
CA ARG A 100 -4.47 -2.85 15.09
C ARG A 100 -5.50 -2.63 16.20
N ASP A 101 -6.13 -1.45 16.20
CA ASP A 101 -7.24 -1.15 17.11
C ASP A 101 -8.33 -2.23 17.02
N GLY A 102 -8.84 -2.66 18.17
CA GLY A 102 -9.82 -3.73 18.27
C GLY A 102 -9.25 -5.16 18.30
N PHE A 103 -7.93 -5.33 18.17
CA PHE A 103 -7.24 -6.60 18.40
C PHE A 103 -6.59 -6.65 19.77
N THR A 104 -6.67 -7.81 20.42
CA THR A 104 -5.96 -8.10 21.67
C THR A 104 -5.17 -9.40 21.53
N LEU A 105 -3.98 -9.42 22.13
CA LEU A 105 -3.11 -10.59 22.15
C LEU A 105 -2.76 -10.93 23.60
N THR A 106 -3.16 -12.12 24.04
CA THR A 106 -2.87 -12.63 25.38
C THR A 106 -1.85 -13.76 25.28
N ASP A 107 -0.73 -13.65 26.00
CA ASP A 107 0.22 -14.77 26.17
C ASP A 107 -0.37 -15.79 27.14
N LEU A 108 -0.62 -17.01 26.67
CA LEU A 108 -1.15 -18.12 27.47
C LEU A 108 -0.04 -18.99 28.06
N GLY A 109 1.20 -18.50 28.08
CA GLY A 109 2.36 -19.25 28.53
C GLY A 109 2.64 -20.43 27.58
N PRO A 110 2.91 -21.65 28.10
CA PRO A 110 3.23 -22.82 27.27
C PRO A 110 2.18 -23.16 26.21
N SER A 111 0.93 -22.78 26.46
CA SER A 111 -0.22 -23.04 25.60
C SER A 111 -0.27 -22.16 24.33
N GLY A 112 0.62 -21.18 24.20
CA GLY A 112 0.72 -20.31 23.03
C GLY A 112 0.11 -18.93 23.24
N PHE A 113 -0.51 -18.39 22.19
CA PHE A 113 -1.07 -17.04 22.20
C PHE A 113 -2.55 -17.07 21.85
N LEU A 114 -3.37 -16.27 22.52
CA LEU A 114 -4.76 -16.02 22.15
C LEU A 114 -4.87 -14.65 21.48
N LEU A 115 -5.26 -14.66 20.21
CA LEU A 115 -5.62 -13.46 19.45
C LEU A 115 -7.14 -13.31 19.47
N SER A 116 -7.67 -12.17 19.91
CA SER A 116 -9.10 -11.87 19.91
C SER A 116 -9.37 -10.54 19.20
N TRP A 117 -10.49 -10.45 18.49
CA TRP A 117 -10.93 -9.23 17.79
C TRP A 117 -12.45 -9.17 17.64
N THR A 118 -12.98 -8.00 17.28
CA THR A 118 -14.41 -7.81 17.02
C THR A 118 -14.67 -7.60 15.54
N GLU A 119 -15.62 -8.34 14.99
CA GLU A 119 -16.18 -8.14 13.64
C GLU A 119 -17.65 -7.71 13.74
N SER A 120 -18.25 -7.31 12.61
CA SER A 120 -19.69 -6.98 12.55
C SER A 120 -20.61 -8.12 13.02
N ALA A 121 -20.15 -9.38 12.94
CA ALA A 121 -20.86 -10.57 13.37
C ALA A 121 -20.63 -10.93 14.86
N GLY A 122 -19.79 -10.21 15.58
CA GLY A 122 -19.47 -10.45 16.99
C GLY A 122 -17.98 -10.65 17.25
N GLU A 123 -17.67 -11.10 18.47
CA GLU A 123 -16.30 -11.39 18.89
C GLU A 123 -15.78 -12.67 18.22
N ARG A 124 -14.51 -12.63 17.81
CA ARG A 124 -13.78 -13.72 17.19
C ARG A 124 -12.47 -13.94 17.94
N SER A 125 -11.98 -15.17 17.90
CA SER A 125 -10.67 -15.50 18.47
C SER A 125 -9.99 -16.68 17.77
N ALA A 126 -8.67 -16.73 17.93
CA ALA A 126 -7.83 -17.83 17.50
C ALA A 126 -6.70 -18.05 18.50
N ARG A 127 -6.45 -19.31 18.85
CA ARG A 127 -5.29 -19.70 19.64
C ARG A 127 -4.20 -20.26 18.73
N LEU A 128 -2.99 -19.72 18.83
CA LEU A 128 -1.85 -20.09 17.99
C LEU A 128 -0.74 -20.75 18.82
N LEU A 129 -0.08 -21.75 18.23
CA LEU A 129 0.96 -22.53 18.92
C LEU A 129 2.18 -21.65 19.28
N ARG A 130 2.70 -21.80 20.51
CA ARG A 130 3.88 -21.05 21.01
C ARG A 130 5.09 -21.15 20.08
N GLY A 131 5.32 -22.33 19.49
CA GLY A 131 6.43 -22.59 18.56
C GLY A 131 6.44 -21.69 17.31
N LEU A 132 5.34 -20.98 17.03
CA LEU A 132 5.25 -20.00 15.96
C LEU A 132 5.83 -18.62 16.33
N GLY A 133 5.95 -18.32 17.62
CA GLY A 133 6.38 -17.02 18.15
C GLY A 133 5.33 -15.90 18.00
N PRO A 134 5.42 -14.82 18.82
CA PRO A 134 4.44 -13.75 18.82
C PRO A 134 4.37 -12.99 17.48
N SER A 135 5.48 -12.86 16.77
CA SER A 135 5.56 -12.18 15.47
C SER A 135 4.70 -12.84 14.40
N LYS A 136 4.51 -14.17 14.48
CA LYS A 136 3.66 -14.88 13.53
C LYS A 136 2.18 -14.60 13.80
N THR A 137 1.79 -14.51 15.08
CA THR A 137 0.44 -14.14 15.50
C THR A 137 0.09 -12.71 15.09
N ILE A 138 0.99 -11.75 15.32
CA ILE A 138 0.81 -10.35 14.92
C ILE A 138 0.64 -10.23 13.39
N ARG A 139 1.41 -11.01 12.62
CA ARG A 139 1.25 -11.05 11.15
C ARG A 139 -0.10 -11.55 10.70
N PHE A 140 -0.59 -12.61 11.32
CA PHE A 140 -1.91 -13.13 11.01
C PHE A 140 -3.01 -12.13 11.36
N ALA A 141 -2.86 -11.35 12.45
CA ALA A 141 -3.83 -10.34 12.85
C ALA A 141 -4.14 -9.30 11.75
N ARG A 142 -3.20 -9.01 10.85
CA ARG A 142 -3.42 -8.13 9.68
C ARG A 142 -4.47 -8.67 8.69
N PHE A 143 -4.72 -9.97 8.71
CA PHE A 143 -5.62 -10.67 7.79
C PHE A 143 -6.77 -11.39 8.51
N ALA A 144 -6.76 -11.39 9.84
CA ALA A 144 -7.71 -12.16 10.64
C ALA A 144 -9.16 -11.67 10.45
N ASP A 145 -9.36 -10.37 10.26
CA ASP A 145 -10.64 -9.71 9.94
C ASP A 145 -10.91 -9.55 8.44
N ALA A 146 -9.98 -9.98 7.57
CA ALA A 146 -10.10 -9.82 6.13
C ALA A 146 -10.98 -10.91 5.51
N ALA A 147 -11.76 -10.55 4.48
CA ALA A 147 -12.43 -11.52 3.62
C ALA A 147 -11.41 -12.46 2.95
N GLU A 148 -11.76 -13.73 2.74
CA GLU A 148 -10.87 -14.71 2.10
C GLU A 148 -10.41 -14.27 0.70
N GLU A 149 -11.31 -13.63 -0.05
CA GLU A 149 -11.04 -13.06 -1.36
C GLU A 149 -9.93 -12.01 -1.28
N THR A 150 -9.91 -11.18 -0.23
CA THR A 150 -8.86 -10.19 0.00
C THR A 150 -7.50 -10.86 0.20
N ILE A 151 -7.46 -11.96 0.96
CA ILE A 151 -6.24 -12.73 1.23
C ILE A 151 -5.73 -13.37 -0.07
N VAL A 152 -6.59 -14.10 -0.79
CA VAL A 152 -6.25 -14.73 -2.08
C VAL A 152 -5.71 -13.69 -3.07
N ARG A 153 -6.37 -12.54 -3.17
CA ARG A 153 -6.02 -11.44 -4.06
C ARG A 153 -4.68 -10.80 -3.71
N ARG A 154 -4.36 -10.66 -2.42
CA ARG A 154 -3.08 -10.15 -1.93
C ARG A 154 -1.91 -11.04 -2.38
N PHE A 155 -2.10 -12.35 -2.38
CA PHE A 155 -1.03 -13.34 -2.62
C PHE A 155 -1.03 -13.94 -4.04
N GLY A 156 -2.12 -13.88 -4.80
CA GLY A 156 -2.32 -14.64 -6.05
C GLY A 156 -1.90 -13.99 -7.39
N ALA A 157 -1.41 -12.75 -7.42
CA ALA A 157 -1.20 -11.97 -8.66
C ALA A 157 -0.03 -12.39 -9.60
N ALA A 158 0.47 -13.63 -9.52
CA ALA A 158 1.73 -14.05 -10.17
C ALA A 158 1.76 -13.93 -11.72
N GLY A 159 0.64 -14.17 -12.40
CA GLY A 159 0.57 -14.10 -13.87
C GLY A 159 0.73 -12.69 -14.43
N ALA A 160 0.00 -11.72 -13.86
CA ALA A 160 0.03 -10.31 -14.28
C ALA A 160 1.39 -9.65 -14.05
N SER A 161 2.10 -10.01 -12.97
CA SER A 161 3.45 -9.50 -12.70
C SER A 161 4.45 -9.87 -13.81
N SER A 162 4.34 -11.05 -14.43
CA SER A 162 5.25 -11.49 -15.48
C SER A 162 5.08 -10.71 -16.81
N GLU A 163 3.86 -10.33 -17.15
CA GLU A 163 3.54 -9.53 -18.34
C GLU A 163 3.97 -8.08 -18.14
N LEU A 164 3.69 -7.51 -16.97
CA LEU A 164 4.13 -6.16 -16.62
C LEU A 164 5.67 -6.08 -16.59
N MET A 165 6.37 -7.10 -16.07
CA MET A 165 7.84 -7.13 -16.14
C MET A 165 8.35 -7.12 -17.58
N ARG A 166 7.74 -7.90 -18.48
CA ARG A 166 8.10 -7.91 -19.91
C ARG A 166 7.81 -6.56 -20.57
N ALA A 167 6.65 -5.96 -20.32
CA ALA A 167 6.27 -4.65 -20.83
C ALA A 167 7.24 -3.56 -20.37
N ARG A 168 7.63 -3.56 -19.08
CA ARG A 168 8.64 -2.63 -18.54
C ARG A 168 10.00 -2.81 -19.19
N ALA A 169 10.45 -4.05 -19.37
CA ALA A 169 11.72 -4.35 -20.02
C ALA A 169 11.73 -3.86 -21.47
N GLN A 170 10.65 -4.11 -22.21
CA GLN A 170 10.47 -3.65 -23.58
C GLN A 170 10.50 -2.12 -23.66
N GLN A 171 9.71 -1.43 -22.83
CA GLN A 171 9.65 0.04 -22.84
C GLN A 171 10.97 0.68 -22.41
N ARG A 172 11.68 0.09 -21.42
CA ARG A 172 13.03 0.52 -21.05
C ARG A 172 14.02 0.38 -22.19
N SER A 173 13.94 -0.71 -22.97
CA SER A 173 14.80 -0.93 -24.14
C SER A 173 14.50 0.02 -25.30
N SER A 174 13.26 0.50 -25.41
CA SER A 174 12.82 1.42 -26.47
C SER A 174 12.87 2.89 -26.10
N ARG A 175 13.31 3.25 -24.87
CA ARG A 175 13.47 4.64 -24.45
C ARG A 175 14.56 5.32 -25.26
N ASP A 176 14.43 6.63 -25.41
CA ASP A 176 15.50 7.43 -26.00
C ASP A 176 16.81 7.34 -25.17
N PRO A 177 17.97 7.57 -25.81
CA PRO A 177 19.25 7.51 -25.13
C PRO A 177 19.37 8.49 -23.96
N ALA A 178 18.72 9.66 -24.06
CA ALA A 178 18.75 10.71 -23.05
C ALA A 178 18.05 10.27 -21.75
N SER A 179 16.83 9.74 -21.81
CA SER A 179 16.10 9.24 -20.64
C SER A 179 16.80 8.05 -20.00
N THR A 180 17.34 7.16 -20.83
CA THR A 180 18.15 6.01 -20.35
C THR A 180 19.45 6.48 -19.69
N GLY A 181 20.03 7.58 -20.18
CA GLY A 181 21.17 8.27 -19.56
C GLY A 181 20.79 8.86 -18.20
N ASN A 182 19.65 9.55 -18.12
CA ASN A 182 19.15 10.17 -16.89
C ASN A 182 18.92 9.14 -15.77
N GLU A 183 18.31 7.99 -16.07
CA GLU A 183 18.10 6.96 -15.05
C GLU A 183 19.43 6.37 -14.57
N ARG A 184 20.38 6.07 -15.48
CA ARG A 184 21.71 5.59 -15.10
C ARG A 184 22.49 6.60 -14.26
N ALA A 185 22.41 7.88 -14.61
CA ALA A 185 23.03 8.97 -13.84
C ALA A 185 22.42 9.08 -12.44
N ALA A 186 21.09 9.01 -12.32
CA ALA A 186 20.42 9.05 -11.01
C ALA A 186 20.78 7.85 -10.12
N VAL A 187 20.91 6.65 -10.71
CA VAL A 187 21.37 5.45 -9.99
C VAL A 187 22.81 5.62 -9.51
N ALA A 188 23.70 6.10 -10.40
CA ALA A 188 25.11 6.31 -10.07
C ALA A 188 25.29 7.37 -8.97
N GLU A 189 24.53 8.47 -9.03
CA GLU A 189 24.59 9.53 -8.03
C GLU A 189 24.12 9.05 -6.66
N LEU A 190 22.99 8.33 -6.59
CA LEU A 190 22.53 7.76 -5.33
C LEU A 190 23.53 6.73 -4.77
N GLY A 191 24.14 5.92 -5.63
CA GLY A 191 25.21 5.00 -5.24
C GLY A 191 26.45 5.71 -4.69
N ARG A 192 26.87 6.82 -5.32
CA ARG A 192 27.98 7.67 -4.86
C ARG A 192 27.68 8.27 -3.48
N LEU A 193 26.48 8.81 -3.29
CA LEU A 193 26.04 9.35 -1.99
C LEU A 193 26.08 8.28 -0.91
N LEU A 194 25.56 7.08 -1.17
CA LEU A 194 25.64 5.97 -0.20
C LEU A 194 27.08 5.55 0.08
N ARG A 195 27.97 5.58 -0.92
CA ARG A 195 29.39 5.26 -0.72
C ARG A 195 30.08 6.24 0.23
N GLU A 196 29.73 7.53 0.16
CA GLU A 196 30.25 8.55 1.08
C GLU A 196 29.79 8.32 2.52
N GLU A 197 28.62 7.69 2.70
CA GLU A 197 28.05 7.35 4.01
C GLU A 197 28.55 5.99 4.54
N LEU A 198 29.33 5.24 3.76
CA LEU A 198 29.86 3.92 4.15
C LEU A 198 31.07 4.10 5.08
N PRO A 199 31.01 3.66 6.36
CA PRO A 199 32.16 3.71 7.25
C PRO A 199 33.33 2.88 6.72
N PRO A 200 34.59 3.28 6.96
CA PRO A 200 35.77 2.56 6.44
C PRO A 200 35.87 1.09 6.88
N ASP A 201 35.30 0.75 8.03
CA ASP A 201 35.31 -0.60 8.61
C ASP A 201 34.03 -1.41 8.31
N ALA A 202 33.10 -0.83 7.54
CA ALA A 202 31.91 -1.52 7.04
C ALA A 202 32.15 -2.13 5.65
N ASP A 203 31.57 -3.31 5.42
CA ASP A 203 31.71 -4.01 4.15
C ASP A 203 30.64 -3.62 3.11
N ARG A 204 29.48 -3.13 3.58
CA ARG A 204 28.42 -2.60 2.71
C ARG A 204 27.49 -1.67 3.47
N ILE A 205 26.82 -0.82 2.70
CA ILE A 205 25.67 -0.03 3.13
C ILE A 205 24.47 -0.42 2.28
N THR A 206 23.29 -0.48 2.89
CA THR A 206 22.03 -0.78 2.21
C THR A 206 21.04 0.33 2.51
N LEU A 207 20.55 0.98 1.46
CA LEU A 207 19.40 1.86 1.50
C LEU A 207 18.15 1.05 1.20
N ARG A 208 17.13 1.22 2.05
CA ARG A 208 15.76 0.84 1.75
C ARG A 208 14.91 2.10 1.77
N ALA A 209 14.16 2.33 0.70
CA ALA A 209 13.22 3.43 0.63
C ALA A 209 11.85 2.91 0.19
N ILE A 210 10.80 3.46 0.82
CA ILE A 210 9.41 3.32 0.42
C ILE A 210 8.91 4.74 0.19
N VAL A 211 8.34 5.01 -0.98
CA VAL A 211 8.09 6.38 -1.41
C VAL A 211 6.77 6.47 -2.18
N LEU A 212 6.07 7.57 -1.95
CA LEU A 212 5.03 8.18 -2.77
C LEU A 212 5.43 9.63 -2.99
N THR A 213 4.70 10.34 -3.85
CA THR A 213 5.02 11.74 -4.18
C THR A 213 4.99 12.67 -2.96
N SER A 214 4.09 12.46 -2.00
CA SER A 214 3.91 13.33 -0.83
C SER A 214 4.44 12.76 0.49
N VAL A 215 4.81 11.47 0.52
CA VAL A 215 5.26 10.80 1.74
C VAL A 215 6.32 9.77 1.38
N GLY A 216 7.34 9.64 2.22
CA GLY A 216 8.39 8.67 2.02
C GLY A 216 9.04 8.31 3.35
N ALA A 217 9.56 7.10 3.42
CA ALA A 217 10.39 6.62 4.51
C ALA A 217 11.63 5.98 3.90
N SER A 218 12.78 6.23 4.50
CA SER A 218 14.02 5.55 4.11
C SER A 218 14.84 5.16 5.32
N THR A 219 15.60 4.08 5.18
CA THR A 219 16.51 3.59 6.21
C THR A 219 17.80 3.18 5.56
N MET A 220 18.92 3.62 6.14
CA MET A 220 20.25 3.17 5.77
C MET A 220 20.78 2.23 6.85
N THR A 221 21.29 1.08 6.43
CA THR A 221 21.88 0.09 7.33
C THR A 221 23.25 -0.31 6.81
N VAL A 222 24.27 -0.20 7.65
CA VAL A 222 25.61 -0.72 7.36
C VAL A 222 25.76 -2.12 7.93
N ARG A 223 26.60 -2.93 7.28
CA ARG A 223 27.06 -4.21 7.82
C ARG A 223 28.57 -4.16 7.98
N ARG A 224 29.04 -4.41 9.19
CA ARG A 224 30.47 -4.49 9.53
C ARG A 224 31.01 -5.90 9.21
N ALA A 225 32.34 -6.01 9.12
CA ALA A 225 33.02 -7.27 8.79
C ALA A 225 32.75 -8.39 9.83
N ASP A 226 32.46 -8.04 11.08
CA ASP A 226 32.04 -8.93 12.16
C ASP A 226 30.57 -9.43 12.03
N GLY A 227 29.83 -8.95 11.02
CA GLY A 227 28.44 -9.27 10.77
C GLY A 227 27.43 -8.35 11.47
N MET A 228 27.87 -7.44 12.33
CA MET A 228 27.01 -6.48 13.02
C MET A 228 26.31 -5.57 12.02
N ARG A 229 25.04 -5.25 12.31
CA ARG A 229 24.23 -4.32 11.51
C ARG A 229 23.83 -3.13 12.34
N GLU A 230 24.00 -1.95 11.77
CA GLU A 230 23.75 -0.69 12.45
C GLU A 230 23.00 0.27 11.52
N LEU A 231 22.05 1.02 12.09
CA LEU A 231 21.36 2.07 11.37
C LEU A 231 22.25 3.31 11.30
N VAL A 232 22.34 3.93 10.13
CA VAL A 232 23.14 5.14 9.95
C VAL A 232 22.22 6.33 9.77
N GLN A 233 22.42 7.34 10.61
CA GLN A 233 21.81 8.67 10.51
C GLN A 233 22.70 9.52 9.59
N GLY A 234 22.67 9.24 8.29
CA GLY A 234 23.51 9.92 7.29
C GLY A 234 22.92 11.24 6.80
N ARG A 235 23.34 11.72 5.62
CA ARG A 235 22.71 12.87 4.93
C ARG A 235 21.32 12.52 4.36
N GLU A 236 20.35 12.26 5.22
CA GLU A 236 19.01 11.76 4.86
C GLU A 236 18.28 12.68 3.88
N ALA A 237 18.38 14.01 4.03
CA ALA A 237 17.76 14.96 3.11
C ALA A 237 18.31 14.82 1.67
N VAL A 238 19.62 14.76 1.52
CA VAL A 238 20.29 14.63 0.21
C VAL A 238 19.96 13.27 -0.43
N VAL A 239 19.92 12.21 0.37
CA VAL A 239 19.50 10.88 -0.08
C VAL A 239 18.04 10.91 -0.55
N THR A 240 17.16 11.58 0.18
CA THR A 240 15.74 11.72 -0.18
C THR A 240 15.55 12.43 -1.52
N ASP A 241 16.26 13.52 -1.76
CA ASP A 241 16.22 14.26 -3.04
C ASP A 241 16.73 13.42 -4.21
N ALA A 242 17.81 12.66 -3.99
CA ALA A 242 18.36 11.75 -4.99
C ALA A 242 17.39 10.59 -5.30
N VAL A 243 16.72 10.06 -4.28
CA VAL A 243 15.65 9.05 -4.41
C VAL A 243 14.46 9.60 -5.22
N ALA A 244 14.02 10.84 -4.97
CA ALA A 244 12.96 11.49 -5.75
C ALA A 244 13.38 11.73 -7.22
N THR A 245 14.63 12.12 -7.45
CA THR A 245 15.21 12.26 -8.79
C THR A 245 15.21 10.93 -9.53
N LEU A 246 15.61 9.85 -8.86
CA LEU A 246 15.58 8.50 -9.43
C LEU A 246 14.14 8.04 -9.74
N ARG A 247 13.15 8.31 -8.88
CA ARG A 247 11.74 8.00 -9.18
C ARG A 247 11.28 8.66 -10.47
N LYS A 248 11.63 9.94 -10.65
CA LYS A 248 11.29 10.70 -11.87
C LYS A 248 11.95 10.09 -13.10
N ALA A 249 13.24 9.76 -13.03
CA ALA A 249 13.97 9.17 -14.15
C ALA A 249 13.51 7.74 -14.49
N ALA A 250 13.06 6.97 -13.48
CA ALA A 250 12.60 5.60 -13.65
C ALA A 250 11.14 5.49 -14.15
N TYR A 251 10.39 6.59 -14.24
CA TYR A 251 8.98 6.60 -14.65
C TYR A 251 8.76 6.06 -16.07
N LEU A 252 7.88 5.07 -16.19
CA LEU A 252 7.48 4.45 -17.46
C LEU A 252 6.04 4.85 -17.78
N THR A 253 5.81 5.37 -18.99
CA THR A 253 4.46 5.79 -19.43
C THR A 253 3.47 4.64 -19.29
N ASP A 254 2.36 4.90 -18.63
CA ASP A 254 1.26 3.97 -18.33
C ASP A 254 1.61 2.78 -17.43
N LEU A 255 2.88 2.60 -17.06
CA LEU A 255 3.34 1.56 -16.14
C LEU A 255 3.77 2.12 -14.77
N GLY A 256 3.79 3.46 -14.64
CA GLY A 256 4.17 4.18 -13.43
C GLY A 256 5.67 4.11 -13.12
N THR A 257 6.01 4.48 -11.89
CA THR A 257 7.37 4.31 -11.32
C THR A 257 7.34 3.22 -10.23
N TRP A 258 8.44 3.02 -9.49
CA TRP A 258 8.51 2.06 -8.38
C TRP A 258 7.97 2.66 -7.08
N PHE A 259 7.45 1.84 -6.17
CA PHE A 259 7.05 2.23 -4.81
C PHE A 259 8.13 1.99 -3.75
N GLY A 260 9.04 1.03 -4.00
CA GLY A 260 10.14 0.74 -3.11
C GLY A 260 11.48 0.57 -3.83
N LEU A 261 12.57 0.85 -3.12
CA LEU A 261 13.95 0.71 -3.57
C LEU A 261 14.77 -0.02 -2.49
N GLU A 262 15.51 -1.04 -2.89
CA GLU A 262 16.62 -1.60 -2.11
C GLU A 262 17.91 -1.41 -2.93
N MET A 263 18.84 -0.62 -2.41
CA MET A 263 20.14 -0.37 -3.05
C MET A 263 21.26 -0.75 -2.08
N THR A 264 22.23 -1.52 -2.56
CA THR A 264 23.40 -1.92 -1.76
C THR A 264 24.67 -1.49 -2.47
N VAL A 265 25.56 -0.84 -1.72
CA VAL A 265 26.90 -0.45 -2.15
C VAL A 265 27.91 -1.16 -1.25
N THR A 266 28.87 -1.88 -1.83
CA THR A 266 29.94 -2.55 -1.08
C THR A 266 31.18 -1.66 -0.95
N SER A 267 32.07 -1.98 -0.01
CA SER A 267 33.38 -1.33 0.12
C SER A 267 34.29 -1.56 -1.11
N ALA A 268 34.06 -2.65 -1.87
CA ALA A 268 34.73 -2.89 -3.16
C ALA A 268 34.22 -1.97 -4.29
N GLY A 269 33.08 -1.29 -4.09
CA GLY A 269 32.48 -0.42 -5.09
C GLY A 269 31.36 -1.06 -5.91
N ASP A 270 30.98 -2.30 -5.60
CA ASP A 270 29.87 -2.96 -6.27
C ASP A 270 28.55 -2.28 -5.88
N LEU A 271 27.73 -2.00 -6.88
CA LEU A 271 26.42 -1.39 -6.74
C LEU A 271 25.34 -2.37 -7.23
N THR A 272 24.37 -2.67 -6.38
CA THR A 272 23.18 -3.44 -6.76
C THR A 272 21.92 -2.67 -6.42
N THR A 273 20.93 -2.73 -7.32
CA THR A 273 19.65 -2.03 -7.17
C THR A 273 18.49 -2.97 -7.43
N ARG A 274 17.43 -2.81 -6.65
CA ARG A 274 16.18 -3.55 -6.79
C ARG A 274 15.01 -2.61 -6.56
N PHE A 275 14.02 -2.70 -7.44
CA PHE A 275 12.82 -1.88 -7.39
C PHE A 275 11.61 -2.75 -7.08
N ASN A 276 10.74 -2.29 -6.18
CA ASN A 276 9.40 -2.83 -5.99
C ASN A 276 8.41 -1.95 -6.75
N HIS A 277 7.73 -2.51 -7.75
CA HIS A 277 6.72 -1.80 -8.54
C HIS A 277 5.28 -2.20 -8.23
N ASP A 278 5.08 -3.38 -7.64
CA ASP A 278 3.80 -4.08 -7.68
C ASP A 278 3.33 -4.59 -6.32
N ASP A 279 4.23 -4.72 -5.36
CA ASP A 279 3.86 -5.14 -4.01
C ASP A 279 3.51 -3.93 -3.16
N GLU A 280 2.45 -4.06 -2.37
CA GLU A 280 2.01 -3.01 -1.45
C GLU A 280 3.15 -2.65 -0.49
N PRO A 281 3.52 -1.37 -0.36
CA PRO A 281 4.59 -0.98 0.53
C PRO A 281 4.19 -1.14 2.00
N ASP A 282 5.09 -1.71 2.80
CA ASP A 282 4.90 -1.82 4.25
C ASP A 282 5.42 -0.54 4.94
N TRP A 283 4.50 0.37 5.26
CA TRP A 283 4.79 1.60 5.99
C TRP A 283 5.01 1.40 7.50
N GLY A 284 4.94 0.14 7.98
CA GLY A 284 5.05 -0.19 9.40
C GLY A 284 3.92 0.47 10.21
N PRO A 285 4.22 1.09 11.37
CA PRO A 285 3.20 1.68 12.23
C PRO A 285 2.62 3.01 11.69
N VAL A 286 3.17 3.52 10.57
CA VAL A 286 2.73 4.79 10.00
C VAL A 286 1.50 4.56 9.11
N SER A 287 0.36 5.12 9.51
CA SER A 287 -0.81 5.18 8.65
C SER A 287 -0.59 6.21 7.56
N VAL A 288 -0.63 5.79 6.30
CA VAL A 288 -0.55 6.68 5.14
C VAL A 288 -1.95 7.05 4.68
N ASP A 289 -2.21 8.35 4.54
CA ASP A 289 -3.46 8.86 3.98
C ASP A 289 -3.62 8.35 2.52
N PRO A 290 -4.73 7.67 2.18
CA PRO A 290 -5.02 7.22 0.81
C PRO A 290 -4.93 8.30 -0.27
N ILE A 291 -5.13 9.58 0.09
CA ILE A 291 -4.91 10.73 -0.82
C ILE A 291 -3.48 10.73 -1.39
N ALA A 292 -2.48 10.28 -0.63
CA ALA A 292 -1.09 10.20 -1.10
C ALA A 292 -0.92 9.30 -2.33
N TYR A 293 -1.70 8.19 -2.41
CA TYR A 293 -1.69 7.32 -3.59
C TYR A 293 -2.35 7.99 -4.80
N VAL A 294 -3.41 8.77 -4.60
CA VAL A 294 -4.04 9.56 -5.68
C VAL A 294 -3.06 10.58 -6.25
N MET A 295 -2.34 11.29 -5.37
CA MET A 295 -1.32 12.24 -5.80
C MET A 295 -0.15 11.56 -6.52
N ASP A 296 0.27 10.38 -6.05
CA ASP A 296 1.31 9.61 -6.74
C ASP A 296 0.87 9.10 -8.11
N GLN A 297 -0.37 8.61 -8.23
CA GLN A 297 -0.95 8.16 -9.50
C GLN A 297 -1.07 9.30 -10.51
N ARG A 298 -1.36 10.53 -10.08
CA ARG A 298 -1.35 11.70 -10.97
C ARG A 298 0.04 12.06 -11.46
N ARG A 299 1.04 11.92 -10.59
CA ARG A 299 2.42 12.25 -10.92
C ARG A 299 3.07 11.17 -11.80
N TYR A 300 2.74 9.91 -11.56
CA TYR A 300 3.27 8.75 -12.25
C TYR A 300 2.14 7.83 -12.74
N PRO A 301 1.40 8.24 -13.78
CA PRO A 301 0.24 7.50 -14.27
C PRO A 301 0.51 6.02 -14.56
N ARG A 302 -0.42 5.20 -14.10
CA ARG A 302 -0.55 3.77 -14.42
C ARG A 302 -1.88 3.52 -15.10
N SER A 303 -1.89 2.76 -16.20
CA SER A 303 -3.14 2.22 -16.75
C SER A 303 -3.83 1.33 -15.74
N GLU A 304 -5.13 1.12 -15.88
CA GLU A 304 -5.90 0.27 -14.96
C GLU A 304 -5.36 -1.17 -14.90
N THR A 305 -4.82 -1.67 -16.02
CA THR A 305 -4.21 -3.00 -16.12
C THR A 305 -2.84 -3.08 -15.42
N ALA A 306 -2.13 -1.95 -15.31
CA ALA A 306 -0.86 -1.84 -14.59
C ALA A 306 -1.00 -1.46 -13.10
N GLN A 307 -2.24 -1.32 -12.62
CA GLN A 307 -2.53 -1.10 -11.21
C GLN A 307 -2.73 -2.46 -10.51
N PRO A 308 -1.91 -2.82 -9.53
CA PRO A 308 -2.24 -3.90 -8.61
C PRO A 308 -3.55 -3.59 -7.88
N GLN A 309 -4.22 -4.63 -7.38
CA GLN A 309 -5.51 -4.42 -6.72
C GLN A 309 -5.42 -3.53 -5.48
N TRP A 310 -4.41 -3.73 -4.62
CA TRP A 310 -4.22 -2.91 -3.43
C TRP A 310 -4.17 -1.41 -3.80
N LEU A 311 -3.53 -1.08 -4.93
CA LEU A 311 -3.45 0.29 -5.42
C LEU A 311 -4.81 0.80 -5.88
N ARG A 312 -5.60 -0.02 -6.59
CA ARG A 312 -6.98 0.34 -6.97
C ARG A 312 -7.84 0.66 -5.74
N ASP A 313 -7.72 -0.15 -4.69
CA ASP A 313 -8.48 0.02 -3.45
C ASP A 313 -8.10 1.36 -2.78
N HIS A 314 -6.80 1.63 -2.60
CA HIS A 314 -6.31 2.91 -2.06
C HIS A 314 -6.69 4.11 -2.93
N LEU A 315 -6.68 3.98 -4.26
CA LEU A 315 -7.08 5.05 -5.18
C LEU A 315 -8.58 5.35 -5.08
N ALA A 316 -9.43 4.33 -4.92
CA ALA A 316 -10.86 4.52 -4.73
C ALA A 316 -11.14 5.23 -3.39
N GLU A 317 -10.55 4.75 -2.29
CA GLU A 317 -10.68 5.39 -0.98
C GLU A 317 -10.12 6.82 -0.98
N GLY A 318 -8.92 7.00 -1.53
CA GLY A 318 -8.26 8.30 -1.62
C GLY A 318 -9.05 9.32 -2.42
N ARG A 319 -9.73 8.92 -3.50
CA ARG A 319 -10.60 9.83 -4.26
C ARG A 319 -11.81 10.29 -3.47
N VAL A 320 -12.44 9.41 -2.69
CA VAL A 320 -13.56 9.78 -1.81
C VAL A 320 -13.09 10.75 -0.74
N ARG A 321 -11.97 10.47 -0.07
CA ARG A 321 -11.39 11.35 0.95
C ARG A 321 -10.95 12.70 0.38
N LEU A 322 -10.30 12.69 -0.79
CA LEU A 322 -9.90 13.90 -1.50
C LEU A 322 -11.12 14.75 -1.84
N HIS A 323 -12.16 14.15 -2.43
CA HIS A 323 -13.40 14.86 -2.75
C HIS A 323 -13.98 15.57 -1.53
N GLN A 324 -14.11 14.87 -0.40
CA GLN A 324 -14.61 15.47 0.83
C GLN A 324 -13.73 16.63 1.32
N ARG A 325 -12.41 16.46 1.31
CA ARG A 325 -11.46 17.51 1.69
C ARG A 325 -11.60 18.76 0.82
N LEU A 326 -11.78 18.59 -0.50
CA LEU A 326 -11.96 19.71 -1.43
C LEU A 326 -13.32 20.40 -1.24
N VAL A 327 -14.38 19.63 -0.96
CA VAL A 327 -15.70 20.19 -0.56
C VAL A 327 -15.54 21.04 0.70
N ASP A 328 -14.97 20.48 1.76
CA ASP A 328 -14.83 21.15 3.05
C ASP A 328 -14.04 22.45 2.90
N TRP A 329 -12.95 22.43 2.15
CA TRP A 329 -12.13 23.61 1.86
C TRP A 329 -12.89 24.67 1.05
N GLY A 330 -13.57 24.26 -0.03
CA GLY A 330 -14.38 25.19 -0.84
C GLY A 330 -15.53 25.80 -0.05
N SER A 331 -16.20 25.00 0.79
CA SER A 331 -17.26 25.43 1.69
C SER A 331 -16.73 26.41 2.73
N GLU A 332 -15.59 26.12 3.36
CA GLU A 332 -14.96 27.03 4.33
C GLU A 332 -14.71 28.40 3.69
N LEU A 333 -14.09 28.44 2.51
CA LEU A 333 -13.82 29.68 1.78
C LEU A 333 -15.09 30.45 1.44
N PHE A 334 -16.18 29.77 1.07
CA PHE A 334 -17.47 30.39 0.85
C PHE A 334 -18.03 31.02 2.11
N HIS A 335 -17.98 30.30 3.24
CA HIS A 335 -18.49 30.79 4.52
C HIS A 335 -17.72 32.02 5.03
N ARG A 336 -16.45 32.20 4.65
CA ARG A 336 -15.69 33.43 4.95
C ARG A 336 -16.26 34.68 4.26
N ILE A 337 -16.75 34.55 3.03
CA ILE A 337 -17.32 35.67 2.26
C ILE A 337 -18.85 35.80 2.40
N ALA A 338 -19.53 34.72 2.74
CA ALA A 338 -20.97 34.66 2.94
C ALA A 338 -21.31 33.66 4.06
N PRO A 339 -21.30 34.07 5.33
CA PRO A 339 -21.57 33.17 6.45
C PRO A 339 -22.98 32.58 6.41
N GLY A 340 -23.10 31.29 6.77
CA GLY A 340 -24.38 30.58 6.92
C GLY A 340 -25.14 30.26 5.63
N VAL A 341 -24.52 30.41 4.46
CA VAL A 341 -25.17 30.10 3.19
C VAL A 341 -25.29 28.60 2.96
N VAL A 342 -26.38 28.19 2.31
CA VAL A 342 -26.54 26.83 1.81
C VAL A 342 -25.75 26.69 0.51
N LEU A 343 -24.97 25.61 0.42
CA LEU A 343 -24.07 25.33 -0.69
C LEU A 343 -24.41 23.99 -1.33
N ASP A 344 -24.40 23.97 -2.66
CA ASP A 344 -24.41 22.75 -3.47
C ASP A 344 -22.98 22.35 -3.81
N GLN A 345 -22.74 21.04 -3.97
CA GLN A 345 -21.44 20.50 -4.38
C GLN A 345 -21.59 19.65 -5.64
N HIS A 346 -20.65 19.82 -6.56
CA HIS A 346 -20.60 19.06 -7.80
C HIS A 346 -19.18 18.50 -8.03
N PRO A 347 -19.02 17.17 -8.16
CA PRO A 347 -17.73 16.58 -8.49
C PRO A 347 -17.33 16.92 -9.93
N LEU A 348 -16.03 17.07 -10.15
CA LEU A 348 -15.40 17.15 -11.47
C LEU A 348 -14.42 15.97 -11.63
N PRO A 349 -14.90 14.77 -12.01
CA PRO A 349 -14.10 13.55 -11.98
C PRO A 349 -12.88 13.59 -12.91
N GLU A 350 -12.98 14.25 -14.07
CA GLU A 350 -11.89 14.37 -15.05
C GLU A 350 -10.70 15.18 -14.52
N ASP A 351 -10.98 16.13 -13.64
CA ASP A 351 -10.00 17.02 -13.03
C ASP A 351 -9.61 16.54 -11.60
N ASP A 352 -10.28 15.47 -11.13
CA ASP A 352 -10.34 15.04 -9.74
C ASP A 352 -10.55 16.24 -8.77
N ALA A 353 -11.45 17.16 -9.16
CA ALA A 353 -11.72 18.45 -8.52
C ALA A 353 -13.18 18.54 -8.04
N VAL A 354 -13.53 19.66 -7.40
CA VAL A 354 -14.90 19.93 -6.93
C VAL A 354 -15.31 21.36 -7.25
N VAL A 355 -16.59 21.57 -7.54
CA VAL A 355 -17.22 22.89 -7.53
C VAL A 355 -18.18 22.99 -6.35
N VAL A 356 -17.98 24.00 -5.53
CA VAL A 356 -18.94 24.41 -4.49
C VAL A 356 -19.71 25.61 -5.02
N VAL A 357 -21.03 25.59 -4.94
CA VAL A 357 -21.92 26.59 -5.56
C VAL A 357 -22.86 27.14 -4.50
N HIS A 358 -23.06 28.45 -4.48
CA HIS A 358 -24.18 29.05 -3.75
C HIS A 358 -25.34 29.27 -4.75
N PRO A 359 -26.41 28.44 -4.74
CA PRO A 359 -27.40 28.35 -5.82
C PRO A 359 -28.45 29.46 -5.77
N VAL A 360 -28.02 30.71 -5.63
CA VAL A 360 -28.88 31.90 -5.64
C VAL A 360 -28.36 32.93 -6.64
N ARG A 361 -29.23 33.86 -7.04
CA ARG A 361 -28.83 35.00 -7.87
C ARG A 361 -27.77 35.82 -7.13
N GLY A 362 -26.56 35.88 -7.68
CA GLY A 362 -25.42 36.58 -7.09
C GLY A 362 -24.50 35.73 -6.20
N GLY A 363 -24.79 34.44 -5.98
CA GLY A 363 -24.02 33.57 -5.07
C GLY A 363 -22.64 33.14 -5.62
N GLY A 364 -22.58 32.73 -6.88
CA GLY A 364 -21.34 32.31 -7.56
C GLY A 364 -20.90 30.88 -7.24
N SER A 365 -19.68 30.55 -7.64
CA SER A 365 -19.09 29.20 -7.51
C SER A 365 -17.59 29.26 -7.22
N ILE A 366 -17.10 28.33 -6.39
CA ILE A 366 -15.67 28.10 -6.11
C ILE A 366 -15.30 26.74 -6.69
N TYR A 367 -14.38 26.74 -7.65
CA TYR A 367 -13.73 25.54 -8.17
C TYR A 367 -12.50 25.27 -7.31
N VAL A 368 -12.34 24.06 -6.80
CA VAL A 368 -11.25 23.66 -5.91
C VAL A 368 -10.44 22.58 -6.59
N ALA A 369 -9.17 22.89 -6.85
CA ALA A 369 -8.21 21.97 -7.43
C ALA A 369 -7.59 21.06 -6.36
N PRO A 370 -6.89 20.00 -6.77
CA PRO A 370 -6.40 18.98 -5.84
C PRO A 370 -5.17 19.38 -5.04
N ASP A 371 -4.48 20.43 -5.49
CA ASP A 371 -3.48 21.17 -4.74
C ASP A 371 -4.11 22.29 -3.86
N GLU A 372 -5.44 22.24 -3.65
CA GLU A 372 -6.25 23.19 -2.88
C GLU A 372 -6.28 24.62 -3.45
N SER A 373 -5.68 24.83 -4.63
CA SER A 373 -5.80 26.10 -5.33
C SER A 373 -7.23 26.28 -5.85
N VAL A 374 -7.75 27.51 -5.77
CA VAL A 374 -9.17 27.77 -6.03
C VAL A 374 -9.38 28.77 -7.16
N LEU A 375 -10.57 28.75 -7.76
CA LEU A 375 -11.06 29.81 -8.64
C LEU A 375 -12.49 30.17 -8.22
N PHE A 376 -12.68 31.44 -7.82
CA PHE A 376 -14.02 32.00 -7.61
C PHE A 376 -14.55 32.63 -8.89
N MET A 377 -15.77 32.28 -9.25
CA MET A 377 -16.50 32.83 -10.39
C MET A 377 -17.86 33.36 -9.95
N ALA A 378 -18.17 34.59 -10.33
CA ALA A 378 -19.47 35.19 -10.09
C ALA A 378 -20.56 34.46 -10.89
N SER A 379 -21.80 34.45 -10.38
CA SER A 379 -22.93 33.75 -11.01
C SER A 379 -23.30 34.22 -12.42
N ALA A 380 -22.75 35.35 -12.87
CA ALA A 380 -22.94 35.88 -14.22
C ALA A 380 -22.08 35.14 -15.27
N VAL A 381 -21.05 34.40 -14.84
CA VAL A 381 -20.20 33.64 -15.77
C VAL A 381 -20.80 32.26 -16.01
N PRO A 382 -21.03 31.84 -17.26
CA PRO A 382 -21.52 30.50 -17.57
C PRO A 382 -20.58 29.39 -17.03
N PRO A 383 -21.11 28.26 -16.51
CA PRO A 383 -20.29 27.19 -15.94
C PRO A 383 -19.20 26.64 -16.87
N HIS A 384 -19.48 26.49 -18.17
CA HIS A 384 -18.50 26.00 -19.14
C HIS A 384 -17.29 26.95 -19.28
N GLN A 385 -17.51 28.26 -19.31
CA GLN A 385 -16.42 29.25 -19.36
C GLN A 385 -15.64 29.30 -18.05
N ALA A 386 -16.33 29.18 -16.91
CA ALA A 386 -15.68 29.10 -15.60
C ALA A 386 -14.75 27.87 -15.51
N LEU A 387 -15.21 26.72 -16.01
CA LEU A 387 -14.43 25.48 -16.06
C LEU A 387 -13.23 25.60 -17.01
N GLU A 388 -13.40 26.23 -18.19
CA GLU A 388 -12.28 26.51 -19.09
C GLU A 388 -11.20 27.39 -18.44
N MET A 389 -11.60 28.45 -17.73
CA MET A 389 -10.66 29.30 -16.99
C MET A 389 -9.95 28.53 -15.88
N PHE A 390 -10.67 27.66 -15.17
CA PHE A 390 -10.07 26.80 -14.15
C PHE A 390 -9.05 25.84 -14.78
N ARG A 391 -9.40 25.19 -15.89
CA ARG A 391 -8.51 24.27 -16.63
C ARG A 391 -7.32 24.99 -17.27
N SER A 392 -7.44 26.27 -17.59
CA SER A 392 -6.32 27.09 -18.09
C SER A 392 -5.30 27.49 -17.01
N GLY A 393 -5.50 27.05 -15.76
CA GLY A 393 -4.63 27.40 -14.63
C GLY A 393 -4.94 28.73 -13.95
N ARG A 394 -6.04 29.42 -14.33
CA ARG A 394 -6.45 30.64 -13.63
C ARG A 394 -6.87 30.29 -12.19
N ARG A 395 -6.40 31.06 -11.22
CA ARG A 395 -6.73 30.90 -9.79
C ARG A 395 -7.09 32.24 -9.15
N THR A 396 -7.88 32.17 -8.09
CA THR A 396 -8.19 33.27 -7.18
C THR A 396 -7.30 33.12 -5.94
N PRO A 397 -6.49 34.13 -5.59
CA PRO A 397 -5.71 34.11 -4.35
C PRO A 397 -6.61 33.92 -3.14
N VAL A 398 -6.22 33.02 -2.22
CA VAL A 398 -7.04 32.61 -1.07
C VAL A 398 -7.32 33.79 -0.12
N GLU A 399 -6.44 34.78 -0.09
CA GLU A 399 -6.58 35.99 0.72
C GLU A 399 -7.79 36.83 0.29
N ARG A 400 -8.27 36.69 -0.95
CA ARG A 400 -9.46 37.40 -1.44
C ARG A 400 -10.76 36.93 -0.79
N PHE A 401 -10.76 35.77 -0.13
CA PHE A 401 -11.92 35.26 0.59
C PHE A 401 -12.03 35.78 2.03
N GLY A 402 -11.13 36.67 2.47
CA GLY A 402 -11.13 37.26 3.83
C GLY A 402 -11.44 38.76 3.90
N ALA A 403 -11.66 39.44 2.77
CA ALA A 403 -11.93 40.87 2.75
C ALA A 403 -13.45 41.14 2.75
N SER A 404 -14.02 41.36 3.94
CA SER A 404 -15.33 41.98 4.05
C SER A 404 -15.34 43.29 3.26
N ARG A 405 -16.12 43.34 2.18
CA ARG A 405 -16.37 44.56 1.42
C ARG A 405 -17.03 45.58 2.37
N PRO A 406 -16.51 46.80 2.56
CA PRO A 406 -17.23 47.82 3.31
C PRO A 406 -18.57 48.06 2.60
N ALA A 407 -19.65 48.06 3.37
CA ALA A 407 -20.97 48.45 2.87
C ALA A 407 -20.83 49.82 2.19
N ALA A 408 -21.24 49.91 0.92
CA ALA A 408 -21.33 51.18 0.24
C ALA A 408 -22.29 52.06 1.05
N ALA A 409 -21.75 53.12 1.66
CA ALA A 409 -22.55 54.17 2.26
C ALA A 409 -23.46 54.73 1.15
N GLY A 410 -24.77 54.56 1.33
CA GLY A 410 -25.77 55.15 0.48
C GLY A 410 -25.60 56.68 0.49
N GLY A 411 -25.50 57.25 -0.71
CA GLY A 411 -25.60 58.69 -0.89
C GLY A 411 -26.99 59.17 -0.48
N GLY A 412 -27.01 60.07 0.49
CA GLY A 412 -28.02 61.10 0.68
C GLY A 412 -27.36 62.45 0.48
#